data_AF-A0A1Z3U5A8-F1
#
_entry.id   AF-A0A1Z3U5A8-F1
#
_cell.length_a   1.000
_cell.length_b   1.000
_cell.length_c   1.000
_cell.angle_alpha   90.00
_cell.angle_beta   90.00
_cell.angle_gamma   90.00
#
_symmetry.space_group_name_H-M   'P 1'
#
loop_
_entity.id
_entity.type
_entity.pdbx_description
1 polymer ?
#
loop_
_entity_poly.entity_id
_entity_poly.type
_entity_poly.pdbx_seq_one_letter_code
_entity_poly.pdbx_strand_id
1 'polypeptide(L)'
;MSALTVTPPNTTTFQPSPELWRLLATGPKENLLEIAQVPALKAEATSCQRQLEILCEPSGAQVVIGALAPLVIVFGKGAEAESPAFWRVYTDALGDLPRIALDRAVSEYQRTGRFFPKPAEIRDLARPHVEVLRQAAYRAKQAADYQPEQRLSDADRLPAEKVQALMADFAKRMEGKDVLERTRKRKVRPAPCARVDETGMSAEARALLERQGTIKPKPLHQDQAA
;
A
#
# COMPACT_ATOMS: atom_id res chain seq x y z
N MET A 1 28.65 5.63 -4.18
CA MET A 1 27.19 5.59 -3.94
C MET A 1 26.78 6.98 -3.49
N SER A 2 26.26 7.81 -4.39
CA SER A 2 25.80 9.14 -4.03
C SER A 2 24.58 8.99 -3.12
N ALA A 3 24.67 9.48 -1.89
CA ALA A 3 23.51 9.58 -1.02
C ALA A 3 22.45 10.36 -1.79
N LEU A 4 21.29 9.74 -2.03
CA LEU A 4 20.12 10.44 -2.53
C LEU A 4 19.90 11.60 -1.57
N THR A 5 20.21 12.82 -1.99
CA THR A 5 19.89 14.00 -1.21
C THR A 5 18.37 14.05 -1.18
N VAL A 6 17.80 13.62 -0.06
CA VAL A 6 16.36 13.55 0.13
C VAL A 6 15.87 14.96 0.38
N THR A 7 15.86 15.78 -0.67
CA THR A 7 15.44 17.18 -0.62
C THR A 7 13.93 17.20 -0.38
N PRO A 8 13.42 18.06 0.51
CA PRO A 8 11.99 18.21 0.72
C PRO A 8 11.27 18.60 -0.59
N PRO A 9 10.00 18.19 -0.77
CA PRO A 9 9.18 18.74 -1.82
C PRO A 9 9.03 20.23 -1.51
N ASN A 10 9.68 21.07 -2.32
CA ASN A 10 9.55 22.52 -2.20
C ASN A 10 8.53 22.96 -3.23
N THR A 11 7.29 23.13 -2.81
CA THR A 11 6.25 23.72 -3.66
C THR A 11 5.88 25.08 -3.10
N THR A 12 5.36 25.96 -3.96
CA THR A 12 5.00 27.34 -3.61
C THR A 12 3.96 27.44 -2.47
N THR A 13 3.26 26.34 -2.17
CA THR A 13 2.17 26.29 -1.18
C THR A 13 2.44 25.34 -0.03
N PHE A 14 3.51 24.54 -0.08
CA PHE A 14 3.77 23.49 0.88
C PHE A 14 5.27 23.19 1.02
N GLN A 15 5.77 23.33 2.24
CA GLN A 15 7.13 22.98 2.59
C GLN A 15 7.15 22.39 4.01
N PRO A 16 7.36 21.07 4.16
CA PRO A 16 7.52 20.47 5.48
C PRO A 16 8.83 20.96 6.10
N SER A 17 8.86 21.06 7.44
CA SER A 17 10.05 21.40 8.18
C SER A 17 11.18 20.39 7.87
N PRO A 18 12.45 20.84 7.83
CA PRO A 18 13.56 19.93 7.54
C PRO A 18 13.63 18.73 8.50
N GLU A 19 13.27 18.96 9.76
CA GLU A 19 13.21 17.94 10.81
C GLU A 19 12.13 16.90 10.52
N LEU A 20 10.89 17.34 10.25
CA LEU A 20 9.80 16.44 9.88
C LEU A 20 10.13 15.66 8.60
N TRP A 21 10.64 16.35 7.57
CA TRP A 21 10.98 15.72 6.31
C TRP A 21 12.07 14.67 6.47
N ARG A 22 13.11 14.92 7.27
CA ARG A 22 14.14 13.92 7.61
C ARG A 22 13.48 12.67 8.19
N LEU A 23 12.63 12.84 9.20
CA LEU A 23 11.97 11.72 9.88
C LEU A 23 11.04 10.94 8.94
N LEU A 24 10.27 11.64 8.11
CA LEU A 24 9.34 11.05 7.15
C LEU A 24 10.06 10.37 5.98
N ALA A 25 11.17 10.90 5.50
CA ALA A 25 11.75 10.48 4.23
C ALA A 25 12.89 9.46 4.38
N THR A 26 13.63 9.47 5.50
CA THR A 26 14.79 8.57 5.71
C THR A 26 14.64 7.60 6.88
N GLY A 27 13.51 7.63 7.59
CA GLY A 27 13.38 6.98 8.89
C GLY A 27 13.12 5.46 8.92
N PRO A 28 13.72 4.70 9.84
CA PRO A 28 13.16 3.41 10.28
C PRO A 28 11.76 3.60 10.89
N LYS A 29 11.02 2.51 11.12
CA LYS A 29 9.68 2.56 11.74
C LYS A 29 9.67 3.30 13.09
N GLU A 30 10.80 3.28 13.80
CA GLU A 30 11.02 3.97 15.08
C GLU A 30 10.81 5.50 15.00
N ASN A 31 11.03 6.11 13.83
CA ASN A 31 10.81 7.55 13.63
C ASN A 31 9.33 7.96 13.76
N LEU A 32 8.39 7.02 13.57
CA LEU A 32 6.97 7.30 13.79
C LEU A 32 6.66 7.59 15.26
N LEU A 33 7.34 6.90 16.18
CA LEU A 33 7.19 7.14 17.61
C LEU A 33 7.72 8.53 17.97
N GLU A 34 8.85 8.92 17.40
CA GLU A 34 9.45 10.25 17.61
C GLU A 34 8.52 11.36 17.12
N ILE A 35 7.97 11.25 15.91
CA ILE A 35 7.00 12.22 15.37
C ILE A 35 5.75 12.29 16.26
N ALA A 36 5.25 11.14 16.72
CA ALA A 36 4.02 11.09 17.50
C ALA A 36 4.18 11.59 18.95
N GLN A 37 5.38 11.46 19.53
CA GLN A 37 5.67 11.94 20.88
C GLN A 37 5.90 13.45 20.96
N VAL A 38 6.28 14.09 19.86
CA VAL A 38 6.50 15.54 19.79
C VAL A 38 5.23 16.23 19.25
N PRO A 39 4.47 16.98 20.06
CA PRO A 39 3.19 17.56 19.64
C PRO A 39 3.30 18.48 18.41
N ALA A 40 4.39 19.25 18.30
CA ALA A 40 4.64 20.13 17.16
C ALA A 40 4.81 19.34 15.85
N LEU A 41 5.61 18.27 15.87
CA LEU A 41 5.85 17.42 14.70
C LEU A 41 4.59 16.62 14.33
N LYS A 42 3.81 16.15 15.31
CA LYS A 42 2.54 15.48 15.05
C LYS A 42 1.51 16.42 14.42
N ALA A 43 1.37 17.65 14.94
CA ALA A 43 0.48 18.66 14.38
C ALA A 43 0.89 19.03 12.95
N GLU A 44 2.19 19.17 12.71
CA GLU A 44 2.74 19.41 11.38
C GLU A 44 2.46 18.24 10.44
N ALA A 45 2.77 17.00 10.83
CA ALA A 45 2.50 15.80 10.04
C ALA A 45 1.00 15.68 9.66
N THR A 46 0.11 15.99 10.60
CA THR A 46 -1.34 16.00 10.39
C THR A 46 -1.74 17.08 9.38
N SER A 47 -1.20 18.30 9.51
CA SER A 47 -1.44 19.41 8.58
C SER A 47 -0.89 19.13 7.18
N CYS A 48 0.18 18.35 7.10
CA CYS A 48 0.93 18.07 5.87
C CYS A 48 0.47 16.82 5.11
N GLN A 49 -0.26 15.91 5.76
CA GLN A 49 -0.61 14.60 5.21
C GLN A 49 -1.30 14.72 3.85
N ARG A 50 -2.37 15.53 3.78
CA ARG A 50 -3.18 15.66 2.56
C ARG A 50 -2.36 16.22 1.40
N GLN A 51 -1.49 17.18 1.69
CA GLN A 51 -0.60 17.77 0.69
C GLN A 51 0.38 16.73 0.19
N LEU A 52 1.00 15.93 1.07
CA LEU A 52 1.90 14.84 0.65
C LEU A 52 1.18 13.78 -0.19
N GLU A 53 -0.08 13.47 0.12
CA GLU A 53 -0.91 12.57 -0.69
C GLU A 53 -1.17 13.16 -2.09
N ILE A 54 -1.58 14.42 -2.19
CA ILE A 54 -1.76 15.13 -3.47
C ILE A 54 -0.46 15.13 -4.29
N LEU A 55 0.67 15.33 -3.62
CA LEU A 55 1.99 15.32 -4.28
C LEU A 55 2.41 13.94 -4.80
N CYS A 56 1.75 12.86 -4.36
CA CYS A 56 1.96 11.50 -4.86
C CYS A 56 1.01 11.12 -6.00
N GLU A 57 0.01 11.97 -6.32
CA GLU A 57 -0.94 11.70 -7.38
C GLU A 57 -0.26 11.66 -8.76
N PRO A 58 -0.77 10.82 -9.68
CA PRO A 58 -0.26 10.75 -11.04
C PRO A 58 -0.51 12.07 -11.76
N SER A 59 0.51 12.56 -12.47
CA SER A 59 0.49 13.90 -13.05
C SER A 59 -0.26 13.99 -14.38
N GLY A 60 -0.41 12.84 -15.06
CA GLY A 60 -1.07 12.76 -16.36
C GLY A 60 -0.29 13.39 -17.52
N ALA A 61 -0.90 13.35 -18.70
CA ALA A 61 -0.23 13.67 -19.97
C ALA A 61 0.30 15.11 -20.05
N GLN A 62 -0.48 16.10 -19.61
CA GLN A 62 -0.11 17.52 -19.71
C GLN A 62 1.15 17.85 -18.92
N VAL A 63 1.31 17.26 -17.73
CA VAL A 63 2.49 17.48 -16.91
C VAL A 63 3.70 16.77 -17.52
N VAL A 64 3.53 15.58 -18.11
CA VAL A 64 4.61 14.88 -18.81
C VAL A 64 5.14 15.71 -19.98
N ILE A 65 4.23 16.24 -20.81
CA ILE A 65 4.58 17.10 -21.94
C ILE A 65 5.26 18.37 -21.44
N GLY A 66 4.69 19.04 -20.43
CA GLY A 66 5.25 20.27 -19.87
C GLY A 66 6.64 20.09 -19.26
N ALA A 67 6.88 18.99 -18.53
CA ALA A 67 8.17 18.69 -17.93
C ALA A 67 9.24 18.39 -18.98
N LEU A 68 8.88 17.71 -20.08
CA LEU A 68 9.82 17.34 -21.15
C LEU A 68 10.01 18.44 -22.22
N ALA A 69 9.10 19.42 -22.32
CA ALA A 69 9.17 20.50 -23.30
C ALA A 69 10.53 21.23 -23.33
N PRO A 70 11.20 21.54 -22.20
CA PRO A 70 12.54 22.12 -22.21
C PRO A 70 13.58 21.24 -22.91
N LEU A 71 13.48 19.91 -22.76
CA LEU A 71 14.40 18.98 -23.42
C LEU A 71 14.21 18.95 -24.93
N VAL A 72 12.97 19.14 -25.41
CA VAL A 72 12.67 19.17 -26.84
C VAL A 72 13.41 20.34 -27.49
N ILE A 73 13.45 21.49 -26.80
CA ILE A 73 14.17 22.68 -27.25
C ILE A 73 15.68 22.41 -27.23
N VAL A 74 16.22 21.92 -26.11
CA VAL A 74 17.66 21.69 -25.93
C VAL A 74 18.23 20.69 -26.94
N PHE A 75 17.50 19.62 -27.23
CA PHE A 75 17.96 18.55 -28.13
C PHE A 75 17.41 18.65 -29.55
N GLY A 76 16.75 19.76 -29.92
CA GLY A 76 16.31 20.01 -31.29
C GLY A 76 15.22 19.06 -31.80
N LYS A 77 14.33 18.59 -30.94
CA LYS A 77 13.27 17.60 -31.26
C LYS A 77 11.93 18.22 -31.68
N GLY A 78 11.92 19.49 -32.07
CA GLY A 78 10.70 20.25 -32.39
C GLY A 78 9.77 19.54 -33.39
N ALA A 79 10.31 19.08 -34.52
CA ALA A 79 9.51 18.41 -35.56
C ALA A 79 8.92 17.07 -35.10
N GLU A 80 9.65 16.30 -34.29
CA GLU A 80 9.14 15.04 -33.73
C GLU A 80 8.06 15.30 -32.67
N ALA A 81 8.23 16.37 -31.89
CA ALA A 81 7.29 16.80 -30.84
C ALA A 81 5.97 17.36 -31.39
N GLU A 82 5.86 17.66 -32.68
CA GLU A 82 4.57 17.97 -33.33
C GLU A 82 3.68 16.72 -33.46
N SER A 83 4.28 15.52 -33.42
CA SER A 83 3.56 14.26 -33.55
C SER A 83 2.86 13.87 -32.25
N PRO A 84 1.53 13.65 -32.24
CA PRO A 84 0.84 13.10 -31.07
C PRO A 84 1.34 11.71 -30.68
N ALA A 85 1.80 10.92 -31.66
CA ALA A 85 2.32 9.58 -31.42
C ALA A 85 3.65 9.62 -30.63
N PHE A 86 4.46 10.65 -30.84
CA PHE A 86 5.69 10.87 -30.07
C PHE A 86 5.35 11.04 -28.58
N TRP A 87 4.43 11.94 -28.25
CA TRP A 87 4.05 12.19 -26.87
C TRP A 87 3.36 11.01 -26.21
N ARG A 88 2.55 10.26 -26.96
CA ARG A 88 1.86 9.07 -26.44
C ARG A 88 2.82 8.07 -25.81
N VAL A 89 3.98 7.83 -26.42
CA VAL A 89 5.02 6.94 -25.88
C VAL A 89 5.51 7.40 -24.50
N TYR A 90 5.67 8.70 -24.30
CA TYR A 90 6.10 9.26 -23.02
C TYR A 90 4.96 9.32 -22.01
N THR A 91 3.75 9.71 -22.42
CA THR A 91 2.61 9.81 -21.51
C THR A 91 2.17 8.44 -21.00
N ASP A 92 2.20 7.41 -21.85
CA ASP A 92 1.87 6.04 -21.45
C ASP A 92 2.92 5.47 -20.47
N ALA A 93 4.18 5.87 -20.62
CA ALA A 93 5.29 5.38 -19.81
C ALA A 93 5.59 6.20 -18.55
N LEU A 94 5.14 7.46 -18.45
CA LEU A 94 5.49 8.39 -17.36
C LEU A 94 4.27 9.03 -16.70
N GLY A 95 3.06 8.86 -17.25
CA GLY A 95 1.85 9.53 -16.77
C GLY A 95 1.42 9.11 -15.37
N ASP A 96 1.86 7.95 -14.89
CA ASP A 96 1.63 7.45 -13.54
C ASP A 96 2.58 8.06 -12.49
N LEU A 97 3.59 8.81 -12.92
CA LEU A 97 4.58 9.41 -12.02
C LEU A 97 4.07 10.73 -11.43
N PRO A 98 4.40 11.02 -10.16
CA PRO A 98 4.11 12.32 -9.55
C PRO A 98 5.01 13.43 -10.11
N ARG A 99 4.46 14.66 -10.14
CA ARG A 99 5.08 15.79 -10.85
C ARG A 99 6.46 16.11 -10.32
N ILE A 100 6.61 16.11 -9.00
CA ILE A 100 7.87 16.43 -8.32
C ILE A 100 8.96 15.42 -8.70
N ALA A 101 8.62 14.14 -8.80
CA ALA A 101 9.59 13.11 -9.19
C ALA A 101 10.01 13.29 -10.65
N LEU A 102 9.07 13.64 -11.52
CA LEU A 102 9.33 13.91 -12.92
C LEU A 102 10.22 15.16 -13.12
N ASP A 103 9.89 16.27 -12.48
CA ASP A 103 10.65 17.52 -12.57
C ASP A 103 12.11 17.33 -12.10
N ARG A 104 12.31 16.53 -11.03
CA ARG A 104 13.65 16.15 -10.56
C ARG A 104 14.39 15.28 -11.55
N ALA A 105 13.75 14.24 -12.06
CA ALA A 105 14.34 13.32 -13.03
C ALA A 105 14.76 14.06 -14.31
N VAL A 106 13.90 14.95 -14.83
CA VAL A 106 14.23 15.80 -15.97
C VAL A 106 15.41 16.72 -15.65
N SER A 107 15.41 17.39 -14.50
CA SER A 107 16.50 18.27 -14.08
C SER A 107 17.83 17.52 -13.92
N GLU A 108 17.80 16.27 -13.45
CA GLU A 108 18.97 15.41 -13.34
C GLU A 108 19.46 14.93 -14.72
N TYR A 109 18.53 14.54 -15.59
CA TYR A 109 18.84 14.16 -16.96
C TYR A 109 19.44 15.33 -17.75
N GLN A 110 18.96 16.57 -17.58
CA GLN A 110 19.54 17.76 -18.24
C GLN A 110 21.03 17.93 -17.97
N ARG A 111 21.53 17.50 -16.80
CA ARG A 111 22.94 17.63 -16.43
C ARG A 111 23.83 16.56 -17.04
N THR A 112 23.26 15.42 -17.43
CA THR A 112 24.00 14.19 -17.78
C THR A 112 23.73 13.71 -19.20
N GLY A 113 22.56 14.05 -19.74
CA GLY A 113 22.02 13.60 -21.00
C GLY A 113 22.78 14.17 -22.20
N ARG A 114 23.18 13.28 -23.10
CA ARG A 114 23.81 13.63 -24.39
C ARG A 114 22.82 13.65 -25.54
N PHE A 115 21.70 12.93 -25.39
CA PHE A 115 20.64 12.79 -26.39
C PHE A 115 19.28 13.01 -25.72
N PHE A 116 18.23 13.16 -26.54
CA PHE A 116 16.87 13.20 -26.01
C PHE A 116 16.55 11.89 -25.27
N PRO A 117 16.03 11.95 -24.02
CA PRO A 117 15.91 10.77 -23.17
C PRO A 117 14.89 9.79 -23.71
N LYS A 118 15.16 8.49 -23.54
CA LYS A 118 14.12 7.47 -23.64
C LYS A 118 13.20 7.54 -22.41
N PRO A 119 11.91 7.17 -22.52
CA PRO A 119 11.00 7.19 -21.37
C PRO A 119 11.52 6.37 -20.17
N ALA A 120 12.16 5.23 -20.43
CA ALA A 120 12.74 4.37 -19.38
C ALA A 120 13.81 5.09 -18.55
N GLU A 121 14.65 5.93 -19.18
CA GLU A 121 15.74 6.64 -18.50
C GLU A 121 15.19 7.67 -17.50
N ILE A 122 14.14 8.40 -17.90
CA ILE A 122 13.45 9.33 -16.99
C ILE A 122 12.74 8.58 -15.87
N ARG A 123 12.11 7.44 -16.17
CA ARG A 123 11.44 6.61 -15.16
C ARG A 123 12.40 6.09 -14.10
N ASP A 124 13.59 5.66 -14.52
CA ASP A 124 14.60 5.15 -13.60
C ASP A 124 15.19 6.25 -12.71
N LEU A 125 15.38 7.46 -13.24
CA LEU A 125 15.76 8.63 -12.44
C LEU A 125 14.63 9.08 -11.49
N ALA A 126 13.37 8.96 -11.90
CA ALA A 126 12.22 9.36 -11.09
C ALA A 126 11.94 8.36 -9.95
N ARG A 127 12.18 7.07 -10.16
CA ARG A 127 11.78 5.98 -9.24
C ARG A 127 12.21 6.21 -7.78
N PRO A 128 13.48 6.54 -7.47
CA PRO A 128 13.89 6.78 -6.08
C PRO A 128 13.10 7.93 -5.43
N HIS A 129 12.79 8.98 -6.19
CA HIS A 129 12.00 10.10 -5.67
C HIS A 129 10.55 9.73 -5.40
N VAL A 130 9.94 8.90 -6.25
CA VAL A 130 8.58 8.39 -6.04
C VAL A 130 8.50 7.54 -4.79
N GLU A 131 9.46 6.63 -4.59
CA GLU A 131 9.51 5.76 -3.41
C GLU A 131 9.59 6.57 -2.12
N VAL A 132 10.49 7.56 -2.08
CA VAL A 132 10.65 8.46 -0.94
C VAL A 132 9.38 9.26 -0.66
N LEU A 133 8.74 9.83 -1.69
CA LEU A 133 7.49 10.59 -1.53
C LEU A 133 6.36 9.73 -0.99
N ARG A 134 6.18 8.52 -1.53
CA ARG A 134 5.15 7.57 -1.07
C ARG A 134 5.40 7.11 0.36
N GLN A 135 6.65 6.84 0.72
CA GLN A 135 7.02 6.49 2.09
C GLN A 135 6.75 7.66 3.06
N ALA A 136 7.08 8.89 2.66
CA ALA A 136 6.82 10.07 3.47
C ALA A 136 5.30 10.30 3.68
N ALA A 137 4.49 10.19 2.62
CA ALA A 137 3.03 10.31 2.71
C ALA A 137 2.43 9.21 3.62
N TYR A 138 2.86 7.97 3.45
CA TYR A 138 2.43 6.85 4.29
C TYR A 138 2.79 7.07 5.76
N ARG A 139 4.02 7.50 6.05
CA ARG A 139 4.49 7.76 7.42
C ARG A 139 3.77 8.96 8.05
N ALA A 140 3.50 10.01 7.27
CA ALA A 140 2.76 11.17 7.76
C ALA A 140 1.34 10.77 8.21
N LYS A 141 0.67 9.93 7.41
CA LYS A 141 -0.63 9.35 7.77
C LYS A 141 -0.54 8.50 9.05
N GLN A 142 0.43 7.60 9.13
CA GLN A 142 0.62 6.76 10.32
C GLN A 142 0.90 7.58 11.58
N ALA A 143 1.69 8.66 11.47
CA ALA A 143 1.99 9.54 12.60
C ALA A 143 0.78 10.38 13.03
N ALA A 144 -0.06 10.82 12.09
CA ALA A 144 -1.32 11.51 12.39
C ALA A 144 -2.31 10.59 13.11
N ASP A 145 -2.46 9.35 12.61
CA ASP A 145 -3.36 8.34 13.16
C ASP A 145 -2.83 7.68 14.46
N TYR A 146 -1.55 7.91 14.80
CA TYR A 146 -0.95 7.31 15.99
C TYR A 146 -1.63 7.80 17.25
N GLN A 147 -2.43 6.94 17.86
CA GLN A 147 -2.88 7.11 19.23
C GLN A 147 -1.82 6.48 20.14
N PRO A 148 -1.26 7.24 21.11
CA PRO A 148 -0.46 6.59 22.13
C PRO A 148 -1.35 5.53 22.75
N GLU A 149 -0.87 4.28 22.82
CA GLU A 149 -1.55 3.28 23.63
C GLU A 149 -1.79 3.93 24.98
N GLN A 150 -3.07 4.17 25.30
CA GLN A 150 -3.46 4.53 26.64
C GLN A 150 -2.95 3.37 27.47
N ARG A 151 -1.79 3.55 28.12
CA ARG A 151 -1.40 2.68 29.21
C ARG A 151 -2.61 2.71 30.12
N LEU A 152 -3.34 1.59 30.17
CA LEU A 152 -4.35 1.35 31.19
C LEU A 152 -3.75 1.90 32.47
N SER A 153 -4.40 2.93 33.02
CA SER A 153 -3.98 3.52 34.27
C SER A 153 -3.73 2.38 35.26
N ASP A 154 -2.76 2.50 36.17
CA ASP A 154 -2.59 1.49 37.22
C ASP A 154 -3.91 1.28 38.02
N ALA A 155 -4.88 2.20 37.93
CA ALA A 155 -6.23 2.06 38.43
C ALA A 155 -7.12 1.03 37.69
N ASP A 156 -6.83 0.73 36.42
CA ASP A 156 -7.55 -0.27 35.61
C ASP A 156 -6.84 -1.63 35.60
N ARG A 157 -5.63 -1.72 36.17
CA ARG A 157 -4.98 -3.00 36.42
C ARG A 157 -5.75 -3.71 37.52
N LEU A 158 -6.38 -4.82 37.17
CA LEU A 158 -6.98 -5.72 38.15
C LEU A 158 -5.92 -6.05 39.22
N PRO A 159 -6.22 -5.90 40.52
CA PRO A 159 -5.29 -6.26 41.57
C PRO A 159 -4.82 -7.70 41.37
N ALA A 160 -3.54 -7.98 41.65
CA ALA A 160 -2.91 -9.28 41.35
C ALA A 160 -3.72 -10.46 41.89
N GLU A 161 -4.41 -10.28 43.01
CA GLU A 161 -5.33 -11.26 43.61
C GLU A 161 -6.52 -11.60 42.72
N LYS A 162 -7.13 -10.61 42.03
CA LYS A 162 -8.22 -10.85 41.07
C LYS A 162 -7.73 -11.56 39.82
N VAL A 163 -6.51 -11.26 39.36
CA VAL A 163 -5.89 -11.95 38.22
C VAL A 163 -5.60 -13.41 38.59
N GLN A 164 -5.06 -13.65 39.78
CA GLN A 164 -4.82 -15.00 40.30
C GLN A 164 -6.12 -15.79 40.49
N ALA A 165 -7.18 -15.16 41.00
CA ALA A 165 -8.50 -15.79 41.12
C ALA A 165 -9.09 -16.15 39.74
N LEU A 166 -8.98 -15.25 38.75
CA LEU A 166 -9.39 -15.51 37.36
C LEU A 166 -8.58 -16.64 36.73
N MET A 167 -7.27 -16.69 36.97
CA MET A 167 -6.41 -17.77 36.47
C MET A 167 -6.71 -19.10 37.16
N ALA A 168 -7.02 -19.09 38.45
CA ALA A 168 -7.42 -20.28 39.20
C ALA A 168 -8.80 -20.80 38.75
N ASP A 169 -9.77 -19.92 38.53
CA ASP A 169 -11.08 -20.27 37.98
C ASP A 169 -10.97 -20.79 36.53
N PHE A 170 -10.07 -20.22 35.73
CA PHE A 170 -9.76 -20.72 34.40
C PHE A 170 -9.10 -22.10 34.45
N ALA A 171 -8.09 -22.29 35.31
CA ALA A 171 -7.43 -23.58 35.51
C ALA A 171 -8.43 -24.66 35.95
N LYS A 172 -9.31 -24.34 36.90
CA LYS A 172 -10.39 -25.23 37.36
C LYS A 172 -11.42 -25.54 36.28
N ARG A 173 -11.68 -24.62 35.34
CA ARG A 173 -12.52 -24.85 34.15
C ARG A 173 -11.85 -25.72 33.08
N MET A 174 -10.53 -25.77 33.07
CA MET A 174 -9.72 -26.59 32.17
C MET A 174 -9.40 -27.96 32.78
N GLU A 175 -9.39 -28.05 34.11
CA GLU A 175 -9.35 -29.30 34.86
C GLU A 175 -10.60 -30.13 34.54
N GLY A 176 -10.44 -31.17 33.71
CA GLY A 176 -11.52 -32.03 33.24
C GLY A 176 -11.98 -31.78 31.79
N LYS A 177 -11.47 -30.75 31.10
CA LYS A 177 -11.60 -30.62 29.64
C LYS A 177 -10.32 -31.06 28.97
N ASP A 178 -10.13 -32.37 28.90
CA ASP A 178 -9.03 -32.98 28.18
C ASP A 178 -9.19 -32.68 26.67
N VAL A 179 -8.53 -31.61 26.19
CA VAL A 179 -8.53 -31.19 24.79
C VAL A 179 -7.96 -32.31 23.89
N LEU A 180 -7.16 -33.23 24.46
CA LEU A 180 -6.68 -34.43 23.78
C LEU A 180 -7.76 -35.50 23.58
N GLU A 181 -8.75 -35.64 24.47
CA GLU A 181 -9.84 -36.62 24.25
C GLU A 181 -10.78 -36.17 23.12
N ARG A 182 -11.06 -34.87 22.99
CA ARG A 182 -11.89 -34.33 21.90
C ARG A 182 -11.22 -34.43 20.53
N THR A 183 -9.90 -34.38 20.46
CA THR A 183 -9.14 -34.50 19.20
C THR A 183 -8.92 -35.96 18.79
N ARG A 184 -8.90 -36.92 19.72
CA ARG A 184 -8.81 -38.36 19.39
C ARG A 184 -10.07 -38.95 18.76
N LYS A 185 -11.27 -38.41 19.06
CA LYS A 185 -12.54 -38.86 18.44
C LYS A 185 -12.84 -38.27 17.06
N ARG A 186 -12.01 -37.35 16.55
CA ARG A 186 -12.11 -36.81 15.18
C ARG A 186 -10.95 -37.30 14.31
N LYS A 187 -10.79 -38.62 14.17
CA LYS A 187 -10.16 -39.18 12.96
C LYS A 187 -11.22 -39.32 11.87
N VAL A 188 -11.79 -38.21 11.42
CA VAL A 188 -12.41 -38.17 10.10
C VAL A 188 -11.23 -37.99 9.15
N ARG A 189 -10.77 -39.10 8.57
CA ARG A 189 -9.90 -39.02 7.39
C ARG A 189 -10.68 -38.21 6.35
N PRO A 190 -10.09 -37.18 5.70
CA PRO A 190 -10.73 -36.61 4.52
C PRO A 190 -10.98 -37.77 3.56
N ALA A 191 -12.23 -37.96 3.13
CA ALA A 191 -12.51 -38.94 2.09
C ALA A 191 -11.69 -38.56 0.85
N PRO A 192 -11.07 -39.54 0.16
CA PRO A 192 -10.30 -39.26 -1.04
C PRO A 192 -11.24 -38.60 -2.06
N CYS A 193 -10.78 -37.46 -2.59
CA CYS A 193 -11.24 -36.77 -3.79
C CYS A 193 -12.63 -37.23 -4.27
N ALA A 194 -13.68 -36.58 -3.78
CA ALA A 194 -15.04 -36.81 -4.25
C ALA A 194 -15.07 -36.78 -5.78
N ARG A 195 -15.63 -37.82 -6.42
CA ARG A 195 -15.84 -37.87 -7.87
C ARG A 195 -16.55 -36.60 -8.29
N VAL A 196 -15.82 -35.74 -8.99
CA VAL A 196 -16.36 -34.58 -9.66
C VAL A 196 -17.21 -35.04 -10.83
N ASP A 197 -18.34 -34.38 -11.06
CA ASP A 197 -19.15 -34.60 -12.25
C ASP A 197 -18.40 -34.13 -13.51
N GLU A 198 -18.97 -34.32 -14.69
CA GLU A 198 -18.37 -33.91 -15.99
C GLU A 198 -18.07 -32.40 -16.06
N THR A 199 -18.61 -31.59 -15.14
CA THR A 199 -18.33 -30.16 -15.02
C THR A 199 -17.20 -29.82 -14.05
N GLY A 200 -16.56 -30.83 -13.46
CA GLY A 200 -15.46 -30.65 -12.51
C GLY A 200 -15.92 -30.25 -11.11
N MET A 201 -17.22 -30.36 -10.79
CA MET A 201 -17.80 -29.94 -9.51
C MET A 201 -18.18 -31.16 -8.65
N SER A 202 -17.90 -31.08 -7.35
CA SER A 202 -18.40 -32.08 -6.40
C SER A 202 -19.87 -31.83 -6.08
N ALA A 203 -20.61 -32.90 -5.77
CA ALA A 203 -22.02 -32.80 -5.38
C ALA A 203 -22.23 -31.87 -4.18
N GLU A 204 -21.26 -31.83 -3.25
CA GLU A 204 -21.28 -30.93 -2.08
C GLU A 204 -21.10 -29.47 -2.46
N ALA A 205 -20.19 -29.15 -3.40
CA ALA A 205 -19.99 -27.79 -3.89
C ALA A 205 -21.24 -27.28 -4.63
N ARG A 206 -21.89 -28.15 -5.40
CA ARG A 206 -23.13 -27.83 -6.12
C ARG A 206 -24.30 -27.54 -5.17
N ALA A 207 -24.49 -28.39 -4.15
CA ALA A 207 -25.53 -28.17 -3.14
C ALA A 207 -25.33 -26.88 -2.34
N LEU A 208 -24.08 -26.48 -2.12
CA LEU A 208 -23.74 -25.24 -1.42
C LEU A 208 -24.04 -24.01 -2.28
N LEU A 209 -23.76 -24.06 -3.59
CA LEU A 209 -24.08 -23.01 -4.55
C LEU A 209 -25.59 -22.90 -4.85
N GLU A 210 -26.30 -24.03 -4.86
CA GLU A 210 -27.77 -24.03 -4.94
C GLU A 210 -28.39 -23.39 -3.69
N ARG A 211 -27.85 -23.66 -2.50
CA ARG A 211 -28.28 -22.97 -1.25
C ARG A 211 -27.98 -21.48 -1.25
N GLN A 212 -26.91 -21.05 -1.91
CA GLN A 212 -26.56 -19.63 -2.06
C GLN A 212 -27.30 -18.95 -3.23
N GLY A 213 -28.23 -19.66 -3.88
CA GLY A 213 -29.06 -19.12 -4.98
C GLY A 213 -28.30 -18.80 -6.25
N THR A 214 -27.04 -19.26 -6.36
CA THR A 214 -26.12 -18.87 -7.45
C THR A 214 -26.28 -19.76 -8.69
N ILE A 215 -26.95 -20.90 -8.57
CA ILE A 215 -27.20 -21.85 -9.66
C ILE A 215 -28.64 -22.34 -9.59
N LYS A 216 -29.35 -22.44 -10.73
CA LYS A 216 -30.70 -23.01 -10.79
C LYS A 216 -30.63 -24.53 -10.58
N PRO A 217 -31.54 -25.13 -9.78
CA PRO A 217 -31.57 -26.57 -9.57
C PRO A 217 -31.80 -27.29 -10.90
N LYS A 218 -31.04 -28.36 -11.14
CA LYS A 218 -31.20 -29.20 -12.34
C LYS A 218 -32.58 -29.86 -12.29
N PRO A 219 -33.39 -29.83 -13.36
CA PRO A 219 -34.66 -30.57 -13.38
C PRO A 219 -34.35 -32.07 -13.24
N LEU A 220 -34.99 -32.71 -12.28
CA LEU A 220 -35.01 -34.16 -12.13
C LEU A 220 -35.59 -34.75 -13.42
N HIS A 221 -34.73 -35.36 -14.25
CA HIS A 221 -35.22 -36.25 -15.29
C HIS A 221 -35.93 -37.41 -14.58
N GLN A 222 -37.23 -37.47 -14.81
CA GLN A 222 -38.07 -38.63 -14.52
C GLN A 222 -37.42 -39.86 -15.15
N ASP A 223 -37.13 -40.86 -14.33
CA ASP A 223 -36.95 -42.23 -14.79
C ASP A 223 -38.21 -42.62 -15.58
N GLN A 224 -38.11 -42.67 -16.91
CA GLN A 224 -39.03 -43.46 -17.70
C GLN A 224 -38.53 -44.90 -17.68
N ALA A 225 -39.18 -45.67 -16.81
CA ALA A 225 -39.32 -47.10 -17.01
C ALA A 225 -40.12 -47.34 -18.30
N ALA A 226 -39.47 -47.93 -19.30
CA ALA A 226 -40.03 -48.86 -20.27
C ALA A 226 -38.88 -49.63 -20.93
#